data_AF-A0A0C6FT54-F1
#
_entry.id   AF-A0A0C6FT54-F1
#
_cell.length_a   1.000
_cell.length_b   1.000
_cell.length_c   1.000
_cell.angle_alpha   90.00
_cell.angle_beta   90.00
_cell.angle_gamma   90.00
#
_symmetry.space_group_name_H-M   'P 1'
#
loop_
_entity.id
_entity.type
_entity.pdbx_description
1 polymer ?
#
loop_
_entity_poly.entity_id
_entity_poly.type
_entity_poly.pdbx_seq_one_letter_code
_entity_poly.pdbx_strand_id
1 'polypeptide(L)' 'MPRPTSTLSDTARFALVTHIEELKAELSSLSCPRERRETQAQLKAAQAAIDLHSTEA' A
#
# COMPACT_ATOMS: atom_id res chain seq x y z
N MET A 1 10.19 -3.25 30.09
CA MET A 1 9.38 -2.48 29.13
C MET A 1 9.07 -3.39 27.95
N PRO A 2 7.83 -3.88 27.76
CA PRO A 2 7.53 -4.66 26.56
C PRO A 2 7.49 -3.70 25.37
N ARG A 3 8.26 -3.99 24.33
CA ARG A 3 8.17 -3.29 23.04
C ARG A 3 6.79 -3.57 22.44
N PRO A 4 6.08 -2.57 21.89
CA PRO A 4 4.88 -2.86 21.12
C PRO A 4 5.31 -3.70 19.92
N THR A 5 4.84 -4.93 19.85
CA THR A 5 4.93 -5.77 18.66
C THR A 5 4.00 -5.17 17.61
N SER A 6 4.48 -4.17 16.87
CA SER A 6 3.82 -3.59 15.69
C SER A 6 3.96 -4.50 14.46
N THR A 7 3.85 -5.81 14.65
CA THR A 7 3.65 -6.72 13.53
C THR A 7 2.21 -6.53 13.05
N LEU A 8 2.06 -5.98 11.84
CA LEU A 8 0.76 -6.01 11.17
C LEU A 8 0.21 -7.44 11.19
N SER A 9 -1.07 -7.59 11.50
CA SER A 9 -1.75 -8.87 11.34
C SER A 9 -1.67 -9.31 9.89
N ASP A 10 -1.59 -10.62 9.63
CA ASP A 10 -1.52 -11.15 8.26
C ASP A 10 -2.71 -10.69 7.41
N THR A 11 -3.88 -10.50 8.03
CA THR A 11 -5.06 -9.91 7.39
C THR A 11 -4.82 -8.48 6.92
N ALA A 12 -4.16 -7.64 7.74
CA ALA A 12 -3.86 -6.26 7.37
C ALA A 12 -2.81 -6.18 6.26
N ARG A 13 -1.80 -7.05 6.28
CA ARG A 13 -0.82 -7.19 5.20
C ARG A 13 -1.50 -7.62 3.89
N PHE A 14 -2.39 -8.61 3.96
CA PHE A 14 -3.15 -9.08 2.80
C PHE A 14 -4.06 -7.99 2.21
N ALA A 15 -4.74 -7.22 3.07
CA ALA A 15 -5.57 -6.10 2.64
C ALA A 15 -4.74 -5.03 1.93
N LEU A 16 -3.55 -4.68 2.46
CA LEU A 16 -2.64 -3.72 1.83
C LEU A 16 -2.13 -4.19 0.46
N VAL A 17 -1.73 -5.46 0.34
CA VAL A 17 -1.27 -6.04 -0.93
C VAL A 17 -2.40 -6.02 -1.97
N THR A 18 -3.61 -6.43 -1.56
CA THR A 18 -4.79 -6.40 -2.43
C THR A 18 -5.07 -4.98 -2.92
N HIS A 19 -5.03 -4.00 -2.03
CA HIS A 19 -5.24 -2.59 -2.38
C HIS A 19 -4.20 -2.05 -3.37
N ILE A 20 -2.94 -2.48 -3.26
CA ILE A 20 -1.90 -2.11 -4.25
C ILE A 20 -2.21 -2.68 -5.63
N GLU A 21 -2.68 -3.92 -5.71
CA GLU A 21 -3.07 -4.53 -6.99
C GLU A 21 -4.28 -3.82 -7.61
N GLU A 22 -5.26 -3.40 -6.80
CA GLU A 22 -6.38 -2.56 -7.24
C GLU A 22 -5.89 -1.22 -7.83
N LEU A 23 -5.01 -0.51 -7.12
CA LEU A 23 -4.45 0.76 -7.59
C LEU A 23 -3.64 0.61 -8.88
N LYS A 24 -2.92 -0.50 -9.06
CA LYS A 24 -2.22 -0.81 -10.32
C LYS A 24 -3.20 -1.05 -11.47
N ALA A 25 -4.28 -1.79 -11.21
CA ALA A 25 -5.32 -2.04 -12.20
C ALA A 25 -6.01 -0.74 -12.61
N GLU A 26 -6.35 0.12 -11.65
CA GLU A 26 -6.89 1.45 -11.90
C GLU A 26 -5.94 2.31 -12.75
N LEU A 27 -4.65 2.36 -12.41
CA LEU A 27 -3.65 3.10 -13.20
C LEU A 27 -3.56 2.64 -14.66
N SER A 28 -3.77 1.35 -14.91
CA SER A 28 -3.78 0.80 -16.27
C SER A 28 -5.04 1.21 -17.06
N SER A 29 -6.16 1.40 -16.36
CA SER A 29 -7.44 1.81 -16.96
C SER A 29 -7.58 3.33 -17.08
N LEU A 30 -6.85 4.11 -16.29
CA LEU A 30 -6.96 5.57 -16.26
C LEU A 30 -6.25 6.23 -17.44
N SER A 31 -7.01 7.05 -18.18
CA SER A 31 -6.53 7.88 -19.29
C SER A 31 -6.26 9.33 -18.89
N CYS A 32 -6.91 9.83 -17.83
CA CYS A 32 -6.74 11.21 -17.36
C CYS A 32 -5.38 11.37 -16.64
N PRO A 33 -4.51 12.32 -17.06
CA PRO A 33 -3.20 12.53 -16.44
C PRO A 33 -3.26 12.94 -14.97
N ARG A 34 -4.32 13.66 -14.57
CA ARG A 34 -4.50 14.11 -13.19
C ARG A 34 -4.80 12.93 -12.27
N GLU A 35 -5.80 12.13 -12.64
CA GLU A 35 -6.20 10.93 -11.89
C GLU A 35 -5.04 9.94 -11.82
N ARG A 36 -4.32 9.72 -12.93
CA ARG A 36 -3.12 8.89 -12.92
C ARG A 36 -2.08 9.35 -11.90
N ARG A 37 -1.81 10.65 -11.78
CA ARG A 37 -0.84 11.16 -10.79
C ARG A 37 -1.33 10.93 -9.36
N GLU A 38 -2.63 11.09 -9.12
CA GLU A 38 -3.24 10.88 -7.81
C GLU A 38 -3.18 9.41 -7.40
N THR A 39 -3.62 8.49 -8.26
CA THR A 39 -3.54 7.04 -8.03
C THR A 39 -2.09 6.57 -7.89
N GLN A 40 -1.15 7.16 -8.62
CA GLN A 40 0.28 6.85 -8.49
C GLN A 40 0.87 7.33 -7.15
N ALA A 41 0.41 8.46 -6.62
CA ALA A 41 0.77 8.92 -5.28
C ALA A 41 0.20 7.99 -4.19
N GLN A 42 -1.04 7.55 -4.35
CA GLN A 42 -1.68 6.58 -3.45
C GLN A 42 -0.94 5.23 -3.46
N LEU A 43 -0.58 4.73 -4.64
CA LEU A 43 0.20 3.49 -4.77
C LEU A 43 1.54 3.60 -4.05
N LYS A 44 2.25 4.72 -4.21
CA LYS A 44 3.52 4.96 -3.52
C LYS A 44 3.36 5.00 -1.99
N ALA A 45 2.29 5.60 -1.48
CA ALA A 45 2.00 5.63 -0.06
C ALA A 45 1.68 4.24 0.50
N ALA A 46 0.88 3.45 -0.21
CA ALA A 46 0.54 2.07 0.17
C ALA A 46 1.78 1.16 0.15
N GLN A 47 2.65 1.30 -0.85
CA GLN A 47 3.92 0.56 -0.93
C GLN A 47 4.83 0.90 0.27
N ALA A 48 4.96 2.19 0.61
CA ALA A 48 5.75 2.63 1.74
C ALA A 48 5.21 2.13 3.09
N ALA A 49 3.89 1.98 3.22
CA ALA A 49 3.28 1.37 4.40
C ALA A 49 3.69 -0.10 4.56
N ILE A 50 3.71 -0.88 3.46
CA ILE A 50 4.20 -2.26 3.49
C ILE A 50 5.69 -2.31 3.87
N ASP A 51 6.52 -1.45 3.30
CA ASP A 51 7.96 -1.43 3.58
C ASP A 51 8.24 -1.06 5.06
N LEU A 52 7.51 -0.09 5.61
CA LEU A 52 7.59 0.29 7.03
C LEU A 52 7.22 -0.89 7.93
N HIS A 53 6.15 -1.62 7.61
CA HIS A 53 5.71 -2.76 8.41
C HIS A 53 6.52 -4.04 8.15
N SER A 54 7.28 -4.11 7.07
CA SER A 54 8.21 -5.21 6.77
C SER A 54 9.58 -5.00 7.42
N THR A 55 9.95 -3.75 7.73
CA THR A 55 11.20 -3.40 8.43
C THR A 55 11.11 -3.50 9.95
N GLU A 56 9.89 -3.63 10.50
CA GLU A 56 9.64 -3.90 11.93
C GLU A 56 9.44 -5.40 12.27
N ALA A 57 9.61 -6.30 11.29
CA ALA A 57 9.45 -7.75 11.45
C ALA A 57 10.77 -8.47 11.79
#